data_AF-A0A060SF69-F1
#
_entry.id   AF-A0A060SF69-F1
#
_cell.length_a   1.000
_cell.length_b   1.000
_cell.length_c   1.000
_cell.angle_alpha   90.00
_cell.angle_beta   90.00
_cell.angle_gamma   90.00
#
_symmetry.space_group_name_H-M   'P 1'
#
loop_
_entity.id
_entity.type
_entity.pdbx_description
1 polymer ?
#
loop_
_entity_poly.entity_id
_entity_poly.type
_entity_poly.pdbx_seq_one_letter_code
_entity_poly.pdbx_strand_id
1 'polypeptide(L)'
;MSSFASWFAERGYTCLEIDLGKPVDVHTSEALMKHYEAELAFHIRTLAIPFAPVIVSRAAGTLIAQTYISSHPATALLLISPRPTTASMPQSLLPTPFPEFNFEPRFPCAIMCTEDEKLGLEKEHRLWNDSGVEKIVVKDERALVGQEGVVKIEQWLDELGI
;
A
#
# COMPACT_ATOMS: atom_id res chain seq x y z
N MET A 1 9.80 9.11 -11.86
CA MET A 1 8.76 9.73 -11.03
C MET A 1 7.43 9.13 -11.48
N SER A 2 6.81 8.26 -10.69
CA SER A 2 5.48 7.76 -11.04
C SER A 2 4.48 8.89 -10.81
N SER A 3 3.79 9.31 -11.85
CA SER A 3 2.91 10.49 -11.90
C SER A 3 1.57 10.33 -11.17
N PHE A 4 1.45 9.40 -10.21
CA PHE A 4 0.17 9.13 -9.53
C PHE A 4 -0.33 10.38 -8.80
N ALA A 5 0.52 10.99 -7.96
CA ALA A 5 0.13 12.17 -7.19
C ALA A 5 -0.25 13.35 -8.10
N SER A 6 0.50 13.60 -9.17
CA SER A 6 0.17 14.66 -10.13
C SER A 6 -1.16 14.41 -10.86
N TRP A 7 -1.38 13.17 -11.30
CA TRP A 7 -2.60 12.80 -12.03
C TRP A 7 -3.87 12.93 -11.19
N PHE A 8 -3.80 12.49 -9.92
CA PHE A 8 -4.91 12.64 -9.00
C PHE A 8 -5.08 14.09 -8.53
N ALA A 9 -3.99 14.84 -8.35
CA ALA A 9 -4.08 16.27 -8.06
C ALA A 9 -4.82 17.05 -9.17
N GLU A 10 -4.58 16.73 -10.44
CA GLU A 10 -5.30 17.31 -11.58
C GLU A 10 -6.81 17.03 -11.58
N ARG A 11 -7.24 15.97 -10.87
CA ARG A 11 -8.64 15.57 -10.71
C ARG A 11 -9.30 16.11 -9.43
N GLY A 12 -8.58 16.93 -8.67
CA GLY A 12 -9.12 17.58 -7.46
C GLY A 12 -8.81 16.83 -6.15
N TYR A 13 -8.05 15.73 -6.20
CA TYR A 13 -7.60 15.04 -5.00
C TYR A 13 -6.47 15.81 -4.32
N THR A 14 -6.47 15.83 -2.99
CA THR A 14 -5.29 16.27 -2.23
C THR A 14 -4.35 15.07 -2.08
N CYS A 15 -3.25 15.08 -2.83
CA CYS A 15 -2.28 14.00 -2.84
C CYS A 15 -1.00 14.38 -2.10
N LEU A 16 -0.49 13.46 -1.27
CA LEU A 16 0.83 13.55 -0.66
C LEU A 16 1.64 12.32 -1.05
N GLU A 17 2.78 12.54 -1.71
CA GLU A 17 3.79 11.51 -1.91
C GLU A 17 4.80 11.60 -0.76
N ILE A 18 4.95 10.49 -0.02
CA ILE A 18 5.84 10.43 1.13
C ILE A 18 7.01 9.52 0.78
N ASP A 19 8.20 10.09 0.76
CA ASP A 19 9.44 9.33 0.71
C ASP A 19 9.95 9.12 2.15
N LEU A 20 10.06 7.85 2.54
CA LEU A 20 10.54 7.46 3.86
C LEU A 20 11.98 6.97 3.73
N GLY A 21 12.93 7.83 4.09
CA GLY A 21 14.35 7.48 4.08
C GLY A 21 14.68 6.34 5.04
N LYS A 22 15.64 5.49 4.67
CA LYS A 22 16.08 4.37 5.53
C LYS A 22 16.78 4.90 6.79
N PRO A 23 16.31 4.57 8.01
CA PRO A 23 16.98 4.98 9.23
C PRO A 23 18.33 4.25 9.40
N VAL A 24 19.31 4.94 9.99
CA VAL A 24 20.69 4.45 10.11
C VAL A 24 20.88 3.50 11.30
N ASP A 25 20.16 3.72 12.39
CA ASP A 25 20.40 3.05 13.69
C ASP A 25 19.35 1.98 14.04
N VAL A 26 18.72 1.38 13.03
CA VAL A 26 17.66 0.39 13.24
C VAL A 26 18.10 -0.99 12.77
N HIS A 27 18.18 -1.92 13.72
CA HIS A 27 18.71 -3.27 13.51
C HIS A 27 17.65 -4.38 13.49
N THR A 28 16.41 -4.08 13.88
CA THR A 28 15.29 -5.03 13.85
C THR A 28 14.19 -4.54 12.93
N SER A 29 13.54 -5.47 12.23
CA SER A 29 12.42 -5.17 11.32
C SER A 29 11.24 -4.55 12.04
N GLU A 30 10.98 -4.95 13.29
CA GLU A 30 9.91 -4.38 14.11
C GLU A 30 10.17 -2.91 14.46
N ALA A 31 11.41 -2.58 14.86
CA ALA A 31 11.76 -1.18 15.12
C ALA A 31 11.75 -0.36 13.83
N LEU A 32 12.10 -0.98 12.69
CA LEU A 32 12.09 -0.33 11.38
C LEU A 32 10.67 0.01 10.95
N MET A 33 9.76 -0.95 11.03
CA MET A 33 8.35 -0.74 10.70
C MET A 33 7.69 0.26 11.65
N LYS A 34 8.01 0.21 12.95
CA LYS A 34 7.52 1.19 13.93
C LYS A 34 8.03 2.60 13.66
N HIS A 35 9.28 2.74 13.20
CA HIS A 35 9.81 4.03 12.79
C HIS A 35 9.05 4.59 11.57
N TYR A 36 8.88 3.78 10.53
CA TYR A 36 8.12 4.20 9.34
C TYR A 36 6.64 4.50 9.63
N GLU A 37 6.01 3.71 10.50
CA GLU A 37 4.66 3.97 10.99
C GLU A 37 4.57 5.34 11.67
N ALA A 38 5.51 5.65 12.57
CA ALA A 38 5.53 6.92 13.29
C ALA A 38 5.74 8.12 12.34
N GLU A 39 6.63 7.99 11.36
CA GLU A 39 6.88 9.01 10.33
C GLU A 39 5.64 9.22 9.45
N LEU A 40 5.03 8.13 8.97
CA LEU A 40 3.80 8.20 8.16
C LEU A 40 2.65 8.84 8.95
N ALA A 41 2.46 8.45 10.22
CA ALA A 41 1.45 9.03 11.10
C ALA A 41 1.73 10.51 11.41
N PHE A 42 3.01 10.89 11.53
CA PHE A 42 3.38 12.30 11.68
C PHE A 42 2.99 13.11 10.44
N HIS A 43 3.40 12.67 9.25
CA HIS A 43 3.05 13.35 8.00
C HIS A 43 1.54 13.48 7.78
N ILE A 44 0.77 12.40 7.98
CA ILE A 44 -0.70 12.44 7.85
C ILE A 44 -1.32 13.45 8.83
N ARG A 45 -0.87 13.49 10.09
CA ARG A 45 -1.39 14.45 11.07
C ARG A 45 -1.06 15.89 10.71
N THR A 46 0.11 16.14 10.12
CA THR A 46 0.51 17.50 9.72
C THR A 46 -0.30 18.07 8.55
N LEU A 47 -0.98 17.21 7.77
CA LEU A 47 -1.85 17.65 6.68
C LEU A 47 -3.15 18.31 7.16
N ALA A 48 -3.45 18.26 8.47
CA ALA A 48 -4.67 18.83 9.07
C ALA A 48 -5.97 18.39 8.34
N ILE A 49 -5.98 17.19 7.77
CA ILE A 49 -7.15 16.65 7.09
C ILE A 49 -8.22 16.20 8.11
N PRO A 50 -9.50 16.53 7.90
CA PRO A 50 -10.57 16.19 8.83
C PRO A 50 -11.01 14.71 8.74
N PHE A 51 -10.56 13.99 7.72
CA PHE A 51 -10.96 12.61 7.43
C PHE A 51 -9.75 11.68 7.38
N ALA A 52 -9.97 10.38 7.62
CA ALA A 52 -8.93 9.38 7.47
C ALA A 52 -8.48 9.30 5.99
N PRO A 53 -7.18 9.12 5.70
CA PRO A 53 -6.69 9.16 4.33
C PRO A 53 -7.05 7.89 3.56
N VAL A 54 -6.97 7.98 2.23
CA VAL A 54 -6.81 6.82 1.36
C VAL A 54 -5.31 6.56 1.19
N ILE A 55 -4.87 5.33 1.45
CA ILE A 55 -3.45 4.96 1.36
C ILE A 55 -3.23 4.11 0.12
N VAL A 56 -2.43 4.62 -0.80
CA VAL A 56 -1.94 3.88 -1.96
C VAL A 56 -0.45 3.62 -1.75
N SER A 57 -0.05 2.36 -1.78
CA SER A 57 1.35 1.97 -1.53
C SER A 57 1.80 0.92 -2.53
N ARG A 58 3.10 0.86 -2.82
CA ARG A 58 3.65 -0.03 -3.84
C ARG A 58 4.83 -0.85 -3.33
N ALA A 59 4.91 -2.11 -3.78
CA ALA A 59 6.00 -3.04 -3.51
C ALA A 59 6.34 -3.08 -2.01
N ALA A 60 7.57 -2.77 -1.61
CA ALA A 60 7.98 -2.77 -0.20
C ALA A 60 7.19 -1.77 0.68
N GLY A 61 6.67 -0.69 0.11
CA GLY A 61 5.83 0.28 0.81
C GLY A 61 4.50 -0.30 1.29
N THR A 62 4.04 -1.40 0.68
CA THR A 62 2.83 -2.11 1.13
C THR A 62 2.98 -2.66 2.55
N LEU A 63 4.19 -2.97 2.99
CA LEU A 63 4.48 -3.40 4.36
C LEU A 63 4.28 -2.25 5.35
N ILE A 64 4.75 -1.05 4.98
CA ILE A 64 4.61 0.16 5.80
C ILE A 64 3.14 0.54 5.91
N ALA A 65 2.40 0.52 4.79
CA ALA A 65 0.98 0.81 4.78
C ALA A 65 0.19 -0.17 5.65
N GLN A 66 0.44 -1.48 5.53
CA GLN A 66 -0.22 -2.49 6.37
C GLN A 66 0.14 -2.34 7.86
N THR A 67 1.38 -1.97 8.18
CA THR A 67 1.78 -1.66 9.57
C THR A 67 0.98 -0.47 10.10
N TYR A 68 0.89 0.61 9.31
CA TYR A 68 0.12 1.79 9.70
C TYR A 68 -1.35 1.48 9.95
N ILE A 69 -2.00 0.75 9.04
CA ILE A 69 -3.40 0.33 9.14
C ILE A 69 -3.69 -0.53 10.37
N SER A 70 -2.69 -1.29 10.84
CA SER A 70 -2.84 -2.14 12.03
C SER A 70 -3.04 -1.30 13.31
N SER A 71 -2.61 -0.03 13.31
CA SER A 71 -2.67 0.87 14.47
C SER A 71 -3.48 2.14 14.23
N HIS A 72 -3.80 2.48 12.98
CA HIS A 72 -4.42 3.76 12.61
C HIS A 72 -5.54 3.57 11.59
N PRO A 73 -6.59 4.40 11.64
CA PRO A 73 -7.69 4.33 10.67
C PRO A 73 -7.26 4.84 9.29
N ALA A 74 -7.83 4.25 8.25
CA ALA A 74 -7.84 4.76 6.88
C ALA A 74 -9.23 4.60 6.28
N THR A 75 -9.54 5.43 5.30
CA THR A 75 -10.79 5.35 4.53
C THR A 75 -10.73 4.19 3.55
N ALA A 76 -9.59 4.01 2.88
CA ALA A 76 -9.36 2.90 1.98
C ALA A 76 -7.86 2.57 1.88
N LEU A 77 -7.53 1.33 1.54
CA LEU A 77 -6.16 0.85 1.33
C LEU A 77 -6.03 0.19 -0.04
N LEU A 78 -5.09 0.66 -0.86
CA LEU A 78 -4.72 0.04 -2.12
C LEU A 78 -3.24 -0.39 -2.09
N LEU A 79 -3.02 -1.69 -2.27
CA LEU A 79 -1.69 -2.30 -2.30
C LEU A 79 -1.31 -2.63 -3.76
N ILE A 80 -0.29 -1.97 -4.28
CA ILE A 80 0.23 -2.20 -5.63
C ILE A 80 1.40 -3.18 -5.55
N SER A 81 1.29 -4.33 -6.20
CA SER A 81 2.28 -5.41 -6.22
C SER A 81 2.83 -5.74 -4.83
N PRO A 82 1.95 -6.09 -3.85
CA PRO A 82 2.43 -6.55 -2.56
C PRO A 82 3.23 -7.84 -2.72
N ARG A 83 4.17 -8.09 -1.81
CA ARG A 83 4.82 -9.40 -1.76
C ARG A 83 3.87 -10.44 -1.20
N PRO A 84 3.87 -11.70 -1.71
CA PRO A 84 2.95 -12.73 -1.22
C PRO A 84 3.07 -13.00 0.28
N THR A 85 4.28 -12.96 0.82
CA THR A 85 4.60 -13.18 2.24
C THR A 85 5.68 -12.21 2.70
N THR A 86 5.68 -11.84 3.98
CA THR A 86 6.76 -11.07 4.61
C THR A 86 8.08 -11.86 4.59
N ALA A 87 8.01 -13.19 4.66
CA ALA A 87 9.17 -14.07 4.57
C ALA A 87 9.89 -14.02 3.21
N SER A 88 9.17 -13.65 2.14
CA SER A 88 9.75 -13.49 0.79
C SER A 88 10.52 -12.18 0.61
N MET A 89 10.53 -11.30 1.62
CA MET A 89 11.22 -10.02 1.54
C MET A 89 12.74 -10.20 1.65
N PRO A 90 13.53 -9.44 0.86
CA PRO A 90 14.97 -9.48 0.95
C PRO A 90 15.45 -8.88 2.28
N GLN A 91 16.53 -9.46 2.83
CA GLN A 91 17.16 -8.98 4.08
C GLN A 91 17.65 -7.53 4.02
N SER A 92 17.86 -7.00 2.81
CA SER A 92 18.20 -5.59 2.60
C SER A 92 17.07 -4.63 3.01
N LEU A 93 15.82 -5.10 2.95
CA LEU A 93 14.60 -4.38 3.32
C LEU A 93 14.14 -4.73 4.75
N LEU A 94 14.27 -6.00 5.16
CA LEU A 94 13.92 -6.47 6.51
C LEU A 94 15.14 -7.11 7.20
N PRO A 95 15.76 -6.42 8.17
CA PRO A 95 16.92 -6.95 8.90
C PRO A 95 16.66 -8.29 9.62
N THR A 96 15.44 -8.46 10.14
CA THR A 96 14.99 -9.67 10.87
C THR A 96 13.67 -10.21 10.27
N PRO A 97 13.32 -11.49 10.50
CA PRO A 97 12.01 -12.00 10.14
C PRO A 97 10.90 -11.13 10.75
N PHE A 98 9.89 -10.79 9.97
CA PHE A 98 8.78 -9.94 10.41
C PHE A 98 7.46 -10.74 10.32
N PRO A 99 6.58 -10.69 11.33
CA PRO A 99 5.34 -11.45 11.31
C PRO A 99 4.41 -11.04 10.17
N GLU A 100 3.58 -11.98 9.72
CA GLU A 100 2.52 -11.70 8.75
C GLU A 100 1.41 -10.85 9.37
N PHE A 101 0.79 -10.00 8.56
CA PHE A 101 -0.29 -9.13 9.02
C PHE A 101 -1.59 -9.89 9.22
N ASN A 102 -2.26 -9.62 10.34
CA ASN A 102 -3.48 -10.29 10.78
C ASN A 102 -4.70 -9.36 10.88
N PHE A 103 -4.63 -8.11 10.39
CA PHE A 103 -5.79 -7.22 10.40
C PHE A 103 -6.91 -7.74 9.49
N GLU A 104 -8.15 -7.53 9.91
CA GLU A 104 -9.33 -7.85 9.10
C GLU A 104 -9.68 -6.65 8.20
N PRO A 105 -9.85 -6.85 6.87
CA PRO A 105 -10.20 -5.77 5.93
C PRO A 105 -11.67 -5.37 6.10
N ARG A 106 -12.00 -4.73 7.22
CA ARG A 106 -13.35 -4.25 7.57
C ARG A 106 -13.70 -2.91 6.92
N PHE A 107 -12.81 -2.42 6.06
CA PHE A 107 -12.90 -1.18 5.31
C PHE A 107 -12.40 -1.46 3.89
N PRO A 108 -12.71 -0.59 2.90
CA PRO A 108 -12.33 -0.82 1.51
C PRO A 108 -10.84 -1.12 1.32
N CYS A 109 -10.55 -2.31 0.80
CA CYS A 109 -9.21 -2.78 0.51
C CYS A 109 -9.14 -3.26 -0.94
N ALA A 110 -8.08 -2.90 -1.67
CA ALA A 110 -7.81 -3.40 -3.00
C ALA A 110 -6.35 -3.85 -3.13
N ILE A 111 -6.11 -4.88 -3.93
CA ILE A 111 -4.79 -5.27 -4.39
C ILE A 111 -4.74 -5.10 -5.90
N MET A 112 -3.76 -4.32 -6.37
CA MET A 112 -3.46 -4.20 -7.79
C MET A 112 -2.16 -4.93 -8.11
N CYS A 113 -2.18 -5.85 -9.06
CA CYS A 113 -0.98 -6.61 -9.45
C CYS A 113 -0.96 -6.93 -10.95
N THR A 114 0.18 -7.39 -11.43
CA THR A 114 0.31 -7.90 -12.80
C THR A 114 -0.23 -9.33 -12.93
N GLU A 115 -0.50 -9.78 -14.16
CA GLU A 115 -0.86 -11.18 -14.45
C GLU A 115 0.21 -12.18 -13.97
N ASP A 116 1.49 -11.82 -14.08
CA ASP A 116 2.61 -12.65 -13.64
C ASP A 116 2.65 -12.81 -12.11
N GLU A 117 2.33 -11.74 -11.37
CA GLU A 117 2.33 -11.74 -9.90
C GLU A 117 1.10 -12.45 -9.31
N LYS A 118 0.00 -12.46 -10.05
CA LYS A 118 -1.29 -13.01 -9.62
C LYS A 118 -1.17 -14.44 -9.05
N LEU A 119 -0.44 -15.33 -9.74
CA LEU A 119 -0.31 -16.73 -9.33
C LEU A 119 0.38 -16.87 -7.97
N GLY A 120 1.36 -16.02 -7.68
CA GLY A 120 2.02 -15.99 -6.37
C GLY A 120 1.10 -15.50 -5.27
N LEU A 121 0.29 -14.48 -5.57
CA LEU A 121 -0.67 -13.91 -4.63
C LEU A 121 -1.82 -14.88 -4.32
N GLU A 122 -2.38 -15.55 -5.32
CA GLU A 122 -3.44 -16.57 -5.16
C GLU A 122 -3.00 -17.69 -4.23
N LYS A 123 -1.76 -18.13 -4.35
CA LYS A 123 -1.25 -19.28 -3.59
C LYS A 123 -0.96 -18.94 -2.13
N GLU A 124 -0.42 -17.75 -1.84
CA GLU A 124 0.21 -17.47 -0.54
C GLU A 124 -0.28 -16.20 0.15
N HIS A 125 -0.85 -15.22 -0.57
CA HIS A 125 -1.20 -13.92 0.02
C HIS A 125 -2.57 -13.96 0.69
N ARG A 126 -2.60 -13.70 2.02
CA ARG A 126 -3.83 -13.76 2.82
C ARG A 126 -4.92 -12.81 2.33
N LEU A 127 -4.61 -11.51 2.21
CA LEU A 127 -5.60 -10.50 1.80
C LEU A 127 -6.10 -10.73 0.37
N TRP A 128 -5.28 -11.32 -0.50
CA TRP A 128 -5.71 -11.65 -1.85
C TRP A 128 -6.84 -12.68 -1.81
N ASN A 129 -6.73 -13.67 -0.95
CA ASN A 129 -7.73 -14.72 -0.80
C ASN A 129 -8.96 -14.30 0.02
N ASP A 130 -8.99 -13.07 0.53
CA ASP A 130 -10.15 -12.53 1.21
C ASP A 130 -11.22 -12.06 0.20
N SER A 131 -12.49 -12.36 0.47
CA SER A 131 -13.61 -11.95 -0.38
C SER A 131 -13.94 -10.47 -0.28
N GLY A 132 -13.56 -9.81 0.82
CA GLY A 132 -13.76 -8.37 1.04
C GLY A 132 -12.69 -7.48 0.39
N VAL A 133 -11.71 -8.08 -0.30
CA VAL A 133 -10.61 -7.35 -0.96
C VAL A 133 -10.80 -7.39 -2.48
N GLU A 134 -10.86 -6.20 -3.07
CA GLU A 134 -10.98 -6.00 -4.51
C GLU A 134 -9.68 -6.37 -5.24
N LYS A 135 -9.78 -6.98 -6.41
CA LYS A 135 -8.65 -7.58 -7.13
C LYS A 135 -8.51 -6.94 -8.50
N ILE A 136 -7.54 -6.05 -8.63
CA ILE A 136 -7.27 -5.31 -9.85
C ILE A 136 -6.08 -5.96 -10.55
N VAL A 137 -6.32 -6.70 -11.62
CA VAL A 137 -5.24 -7.34 -12.40
C VAL A 137 -5.00 -6.53 -13.67
N VAL A 138 -3.74 -6.16 -13.88
CA VAL A 138 -3.27 -5.49 -15.10
C VAL A 138 -2.31 -6.39 -15.86
N LYS A 139 -2.14 -6.15 -17.16
CA LYS A 139 -1.36 -7.04 -18.01
C LYS A 139 0.12 -7.13 -17.61
N ASP A 140 0.77 -5.99 -17.40
CA ASP A 140 2.21 -5.93 -17.16
C ASP A 140 2.59 -4.71 -16.29
N GLU A 141 3.88 -4.60 -15.98
CA GLU A 141 4.43 -3.52 -15.16
C GLU A 141 4.19 -2.13 -15.77
N ARG A 142 4.11 -2.01 -17.11
CA ARG A 142 3.84 -0.73 -17.77
C ARG A 142 2.39 -0.34 -17.59
N ALA A 143 1.47 -1.30 -17.63
CA ALA A 143 0.07 -1.06 -17.31
C ALA A 143 -0.10 -0.66 -15.83
N LEU A 144 0.63 -1.32 -14.93
CA LEU A 144 0.58 -1.08 -13.47
C LEU A 144 0.92 0.35 -13.08
N VAL A 145 1.97 0.93 -13.68
CA VAL A 145 2.44 2.29 -13.38
C VAL A 145 1.97 3.34 -14.39
N GLY A 146 1.35 2.88 -15.47
CA GLY A 146 0.90 3.70 -16.58
C GLY A 146 -0.55 4.13 -16.43
N GLN A 147 -1.08 4.74 -17.49
CA GLN A 147 -2.44 5.27 -17.52
C GLN A 147 -3.51 4.23 -17.17
N GLU A 148 -3.32 2.97 -17.57
CA GLU A 148 -4.26 1.89 -17.27
C GLU A 148 -4.43 1.68 -15.76
N GLY A 149 -3.33 1.50 -15.02
CA GLY A 149 -3.35 1.34 -13.57
C GLY A 149 -3.95 2.55 -12.87
N VAL A 150 -3.63 3.77 -13.33
CA VAL A 150 -4.21 4.99 -12.75
C VAL A 150 -5.72 5.06 -12.95
N VAL A 151 -6.21 4.75 -14.16
CA VAL A 151 -7.64 4.70 -14.46
C VAL A 151 -8.35 3.63 -13.64
N LYS A 152 -7.70 2.49 -13.39
CA LYS A 152 -8.26 1.44 -12.52
C LYS A 152 -8.38 1.88 -11.07
N ILE A 153 -7.37 2.60 -10.55
CA ILE A 153 -7.44 3.19 -9.21
C ILE A 153 -8.56 4.23 -9.15
N GLU A 154 -8.70 5.09 -10.17
CA GLU A 154 -9.76 6.10 -10.26
C GLU A 154 -11.16 5.45 -10.26
N GLN A 155 -11.39 4.43 -11.09
CA GLN A 155 -12.64 3.68 -11.11
C GLN A 155 -13.00 3.11 -9.74
N TRP A 156 -12.00 2.55 -9.05
CA TRP A 156 -12.19 2.02 -7.72
C TRP A 156 -12.52 3.12 -6.68
N LEU A 157 -11.87 4.29 -6.75
CA LEU A 157 -12.20 5.42 -5.88
C LEU A 157 -13.62 5.94 -6.14
N ASP A 158 -14.03 6.05 -7.41
CA ASP A 158 -15.37 6.48 -7.80
C ASP A 158 -16.45 5.51 -7.28
N GLU A 159 -16.19 4.19 -7.34
CA GLU A 159 -17.08 3.15 -6.79
C GLU A 159 -17.25 3.26 -5.26
N LEU A 160 -16.22 3.74 -4.56
CA LEU A 160 -16.26 4.03 -3.13
C LEU A 160 -16.92 5.38 -2.81
N GLY A 161 -17.19 6.20 -3.82
CA GLY A 161 -17.75 7.55 -3.67
C GLY A 161 -16.76 8.56 -3.08
N ILE A 162 -15.46 8.39 -3.37
CA ILE A 162 -14.37 9.26 -2.91
C ILE A 162 -14.04 10.32 -3.97
#